data_AF-Q29980-F1
#
_entry.id   AF-Q29980-F1
#
_cell.length_a   1.000
_cell.length_b   1.000
_cell.length_c   1.000
_cell.angle_alpha   90.00
_cell.angle_beta   90.00
_cell.angle_gamma   90.00
#
_symmetry.space_group_name_H-M   'P 1'
#
loop_
_entity.id
_entity.type
_entity.pdbx_description
1 polymer ?
#
loop_
_entity_poly.entity_id
_entity_poly.type
_entity_poly.pdbx_seq_one_letter_code
_entity_poly.pdbx_strand_id
1 'polypeptide(L)'
;MGLGRVLLFLAVAFPFAPPAAAAEPHSLRYNLMVLSQDGSVQSGFLAEGHLDGQPFLRYDRQKRRAKPQGQWAENVLGAKTWDTETEDLTENGQDLRRTLTHIKDQKGGLHSLQEIRVCEIHEDSSTRGSRHFYYDGELFLSQNLETQESTVPQSSRAQTLAMNVTNFWKEDAMKTKTHYRAMQADCLQKLQRYLKSGVAIRRTVPPMVNVTCSEVSEGNITVTCRASSFYPRNITLTWRQDGVSLSHNTQQWGDVLPDGNGTYQTWVATRIRQGEEQRFTCYMEHSGNHGTHPVPSGKALVLQSQRTDFPYVSAAMPCFVIIIILCVPCCKKKTSAAEGPELVSLQVLDQHPVGTGDHRDAAQLGFQPLMSATGSTGSTEGT
;
A
#
# COMPACT_ATOMS: atom_id res chain seq x y z
N MET A 1 -59.01 -21.14 45.22
CA MET A 1 -58.63 -21.69 43.90
C MET A 1 -57.76 -20.64 43.21
N GLY A 2 -56.51 -20.99 42.92
CA GLY A 2 -55.37 -20.06 42.85
C GLY A 2 -55.26 -19.19 41.59
N LEU A 3 -54.76 -17.97 41.80
CA LEU A 3 -54.37 -17.01 40.77
C LEU A 3 -53.02 -17.42 40.14
N GLY A 4 -52.98 -17.59 38.81
CA GLY A 4 -51.74 -17.71 38.04
C GLY A 4 -51.47 -16.42 37.27
N ARG A 5 -50.51 -15.60 37.74
CA ARG A 5 -49.97 -14.44 37.02
C ARG A 5 -48.97 -14.93 35.96
N VAL A 6 -49.25 -14.69 34.69
CA VAL A 6 -48.29 -14.83 33.59
C VAL A 6 -47.52 -13.51 33.46
N LEU A 7 -46.23 -13.51 33.74
CA LEU A 7 -45.32 -12.40 33.41
C LEU A 7 -44.85 -12.57 31.96
N LEU A 8 -45.12 -11.57 31.11
CA LEU A 8 -44.49 -11.42 29.80
C LEU A 8 -43.10 -10.81 29.99
N PHE A 9 -42.05 -11.52 29.58
CA PHE A 9 -40.72 -10.95 29.40
C PHE A 9 -40.63 -10.32 28.01
N LEU A 10 -40.48 -8.99 27.96
CA LEU A 10 -40.11 -8.26 26.74
C LEU A 10 -38.60 -8.45 26.52
N ALA A 11 -38.23 -9.28 25.54
CA ALA A 11 -36.86 -9.35 25.05
C ALA A 11 -36.55 -8.10 24.23
N VAL A 12 -35.74 -7.20 24.78
CA VAL A 12 -35.19 -6.05 24.05
C VAL A 12 -34.05 -6.57 23.19
N ALA A 13 -34.30 -6.72 21.88
CA ALA A 13 -33.25 -6.97 20.91
C ALA A 13 -32.50 -5.65 20.64
N PHE A 14 -31.33 -5.47 21.24
CA PHE A 14 -30.40 -4.42 20.82
C PHE A 14 -29.82 -4.81 19.44
N PRO A 15 -29.89 -3.93 18.42
CA PRO A 15 -29.22 -4.19 17.16
C PRO A 15 -27.71 -4.15 17.42
N PHE A 16 -27.06 -5.30 17.30
CA PHE A 16 -25.60 -5.37 17.20
C PHE A 16 -25.19 -4.61 15.93
N ALA A 17 -24.69 -3.38 16.09
CA ALA A 17 -23.95 -2.72 15.03
C ALA A 17 -22.68 -3.54 14.78
N PRO A 18 -22.36 -3.92 13.54
CA PRO A 18 -21.08 -4.56 13.25
C PRO A 18 -19.95 -3.60 13.63
N PRO A 19 -18.80 -4.10 14.10
CA PRO A 19 -17.65 -3.24 14.30
C PRO A 19 -17.31 -2.62 12.95
N ALA A 20 -17.41 -1.29 12.86
CA ALA A 20 -16.83 -0.56 11.75
C ALA A 20 -15.37 -1.00 11.62
N ALA A 21 -14.88 -1.23 10.40
CA ALA A 21 -13.46 -1.48 10.18
C ALA A 21 -12.71 -0.35 10.90
N ALA A 22 -11.88 -0.71 11.89
CA ALA A 22 -11.17 0.28 12.70
C ALA A 22 -10.42 1.21 11.74
N ALA A 23 -10.66 2.52 11.84
CA ALA A 23 -10.08 3.44 10.88
C ALA A 23 -8.56 3.35 10.98
N GLU A 24 -7.90 3.27 9.83
CA GLU A 24 -6.45 3.29 9.77
C GLU A 24 -5.93 4.60 10.41
N PRO A 25 -4.96 4.50 11.34
CA PRO A 25 -4.41 5.68 12.00
C PRO A 25 -3.63 6.54 11.01
N HIS A 26 -3.57 7.84 11.29
CA HIS A 26 -2.63 8.71 10.58
C HIS A 26 -1.21 8.29 10.93
N SER A 27 -0.32 8.25 9.96
CA SER A 27 1.04 7.75 10.14
C SER A 27 2.09 8.59 9.40
N LEU A 28 3.24 8.77 10.04
CA LEU A 28 4.44 9.32 9.43
C LEU A 28 5.56 8.29 9.54
N ARG A 29 6.06 7.86 8.38
CA ARG A 29 7.09 6.83 8.28
C ARG A 29 8.30 7.35 7.51
N TYR A 30 9.49 7.19 8.09
CA TYR A 30 10.75 7.44 7.42
C TYR A 30 11.49 6.12 7.20
N ASN A 31 11.98 5.90 5.98
CA ASN A 31 12.89 4.80 5.67
C ASN A 31 14.25 5.41 5.32
N LEU A 32 15.28 5.12 6.10
CA LEU A 32 16.66 5.57 5.87
C LEU A 32 17.53 4.34 5.61
N MET A 33 18.46 4.44 4.66
CA MET A 33 19.38 3.35 4.33
C MET A 33 20.80 3.89 4.08
N VAL A 34 21.78 3.17 4.62
CA VAL A 34 23.20 3.39 4.40
C VAL A 34 23.83 2.11 3.87
N LEU A 35 24.86 2.26 3.04
CA LEU A 35 25.52 1.16 2.36
C LEU A 35 27.01 1.17 2.69
N SER A 36 27.61 -0.02 2.76
CA SER A 36 29.06 -0.19 2.77
C SER A 36 29.46 -1.17 1.68
N GLN A 37 30.61 -0.94 1.07
CA GLN A 37 31.19 -1.88 0.11
C GLN A 37 32.60 -2.23 0.56
N ASP A 38 32.88 -3.52 0.68
CA ASP A 38 34.19 -4.07 1.08
C ASP A 38 34.72 -3.44 2.39
N GLY A 39 33.83 -3.31 3.39
CA GLY A 39 34.14 -2.71 4.70
C GLY A 39 34.20 -1.17 4.72
N SER A 40 34.01 -0.51 3.57
CA SER A 40 34.01 0.94 3.46
C SER A 40 32.60 1.50 3.37
N VAL A 41 32.15 2.21 4.42
CA VAL A 41 30.83 2.87 4.44
C VAL A 41 30.79 4.02 3.43
N GLN A 42 29.88 3.94 2.46
CA GLN A 42 29.75 4.94 1.40
C GLN A 42 29.40 6.33 1.98
N SER A 43 29.75 7.38 1.22
CA SER A 43 29.35 8.75 1.54
C SER A 43 27.86 9.00 1.26
N GLY A 44 27.18 9.68 2.18
CA GLY A 44 25.74 9.94 2.08
C GLY A 44 24.87 8.74 2.49
N PHE A 45 23.58 8.85 2.22
CA PHE A 45 22.54 7.89 2.59
C PHE A 45 21.35 8.06 1.63
N LEU A 46 20.45 7.09 1.65
CA LEU A 46 19.14 7.16 0.99
C LEU A 46 18.08 7.40 2.06
N ALA A 47 17.08 8.22 1.75
CA ALA A 47 15.93 8.39 2.62
C ALA A 47 14.65 8.71 1.85
N GLU A 48 13.54 8.18 2.33
CA GLU A 48 12.19 8.48 1.85
C GLU A 48 11.24 8.64 3.04
N GLY A 49 10.22 9.49 2.86
CA GLY A 49 9.18 9.75 3.85
C GLY A 49 7.80 9.44 3.26
N HIS A 50 6.99 8.75 4.05
CA HIS A 50 5.60 8.43 3.75
C HIS A 50 4.68 9.08 4.79
N LEU A 51 3.62 9.72 4.33
CA LEU A 51 2.54 10.25 5.15
C LEU A 51 1.25 9.50 4.77
N ASP A 52 0.60 8.87 5.74
CA ASP A 52 -0.61 8.04 5.55
C ASP A 52 -0.44 7.00 4.41
N GLY A 53 0.70 6.32 4.46
CA GLY A 53 1.12 5.30 3.48
C GLY A 53 1.61 5.86 2.14
N GLN A 54 1.64 7.18 1.95
CA GLN A 54 1.91 7.80 0.66
C GLN A 54 3.27 8.53 0.61
N PRO A 55 4.10 8.30 -0.42
CA PRO A 55 5.39 8.97 -0.55
C PRO A 55 5.21 10.49 -0.67
N PHE A 56 5.80 11.26 0.25
CA PHE A 56 5.75 12.74 0.24
C PHE A 56 7.14 13.38 0.22
N LEU A 57 8.18 12.62 0.61
CA LEU A 57 9.54 13.10 0.71
C LEU A 57 10.51 12.09 0.07
N ARG A 58 11.46 12.60 -0.70
CA ARG A 58 12.65 11.88 -1.13
C ARG A 58 13.91 12.68 -0.78
N TYR A 59 14.97 12.00 -0.38
CA TYR A 59 16.26 12.64 -0.14
C TYR A 59 17.15 12.55 -1.38
N ASP A 60 17.51 13.70 -1.94
CA ASP A 60 18.44 13.80 -3.07
C ASP A 60 19.88 13.66 -2.54
N ARG A 61 20.47 12.47 -2.71
CA ARG A 61 21.84 12.16 -2.24
C ARG A 61 22.89 13.09 -2.83
N GLN A 62 22.75 13.52 -4.08
CA GLN A 62 23.73 14.38 -4.76
C GLN A 62 23.63 15.82 -4.28
N LYS A 63 22.41 16.37 -4.23
CA LYS A 63 22.17 17.74 -3.77
C LYS A 63 22.17 17.88 -2.24
N ARG A 64 22.13 16.76 -1.52
CA ARG A 64 22.04 16.66 -0.05
C ARG A 64 20.84 17.44 0.50
N ARG A 65 19.68 17.23 -0.13
CA ARG A 65 18.44 17.96 0.19
C ARG A 65 17.26 17.01 0.22
N ALA A 66 16.42 17.13 1.23
CA ALA A 66 15.07 16.60 1.20
C ALA A 66 14.25 17.38 0.17
N LYS A 67 13.49 16.65 -0.65
CA LYS A 67 12.63 17.20 -1.69
C LYS A 67 11.22 16.60 -1.61
N PRO A 68 10.20 17.36 -2.02
CA PRO A 68 8.87 16.80 -2.20
C PRO A 68 8.89 15.64 -3.18
N GLN A 69 8.07 14.64 -2.88
CA GLN A 69 7.69 13.57 -3.79
C GLN A 69 6.19 13.74 -4.11
N GLY A 70 5.88 14.14 -5.34
CA GLY A 70 4.53 14.42 -5.80
C GLY A 70 4.10 15.89 -5.62
N GLN A 71 3.24 16.36 -6.55
CA GLN A 71 2.78 17.75 -6.61
C GLN A 71 2.02 18.20 -5.35
N TRP A 72 1.33 17.26 -4.68
CA TRP A 72 0.56 17.53 -3.48
C TRP A 72 1.45 17.93 -2.28
N ALA A 73 2.63 17.31 -2.15
CA ALA A 73 3.60 17.67 -1.11
C ALA A 73 4.27 19.01 -1.42
N GLU A 74 4.67 19.23 -2.69
CA GLU A 74 5.34 20.45 -3.15
C GLU A 74 4.47 21.70 -2.97
N ASN A 75 3.19 21.63 -3.32
CA ASN A 75 2.28 22.78 -3.29
C ASN A 75 1.78 23.17 -1.89
N VAL A 76 1.99 22.31 -0.88
CA VAL A 76 1.43 22.49 0.47
C VAL A 76 2.52 22.71 1.51
N LEU A 77 3.65 22.00 1.39
CA LEU A 77 4.76 22.11 2.33
C LEU A 77 5.77 23.12 1.79
N GLY A 78 5.90 24.24 2.50
CA GLY A 78 6.82 25.31 2.14
C GLY A 78 8.30 24.95 2.33
N ALA A 79 9.19 25.80 1.79
CA ALA A 79 10.65 25.63 1.84
C ALA A 79 11.20 25.28 3.24
N LYS A 80 10.67 25.92 4.29
CA LYS A 80 11.06 25.68 5.68
C LYS A 80 10.92 24.21 6.11
N THR A 81 9.88 23.51 5.63
CA THR A 81 9.70 22.08 5.89
C THR A 81 10.87 21.28 5.33
N TRP A 82 11.26 21.56 4.10
CA TRP A 82 12.35 20.85 3.43
C TRP A 82 13.72 21.18 4.03
N ASP A 83 13.91 22.39 4.56
CA ASP A 83 15.09 22.74 5.34
C ASP A 83 15.19 21.92 6.63
N THR A 84 14.12 21.90 7.43
CA THR A 84 14.05 21.08 8.67
C THR A 84 14.24 19.60 8.38
N GLU A 85 13.55 19.05 7.37
CA GLU A 85 13.72 17.64 7.02
C GLU A 85 15.12 17.33 6.49
N THR A 86 15.77 18.27 5.80
CA THR A 86 17.16 18.08 5.36
C THR A 86 18.11 17.98 6.54
N GLU A 87 17.97 18.86 7.53
CA GLU A 87 18.78 18.87 8.75
C GLU A 87 18.60 17.56 9.52
N ASP A 88 17.37 17.21 9.85
CA ASP A 88 17.04 16.03 10.65
C ASP A 88 17.46 14.72 9.95
N LEU A 89 17.20 14.60 8.64
CA LEU A 89 17.62 13.41 7.89
C LEU A 89 19.14 13.33 7.76
N THR A 90 19.83 14.48 7.66
CA THR A 90 21.30 14.50 7.61
C THR A 90 21.90 14.01 8.92
N GLU A 91 21.35 14.43 10.07
CA GLU A 91 21.78 13.94 11.38
C GLU A 91 21.54 12.43 11.51
N ASN A 92 20.30 11.98 11.23
CA ASN A 92 19.95 10.55 11.30
C ASN A 92 20.80 9.71 10.35
N GLY A 93 21.05 10.18 9.13
CA GLY A 93 21.89 9.50 8.16
C GLY A 93 23.34 9.37 8.61
N GLN A 94 23.89 10.40 9.28
CA GLN A 94 25.25 10.30 9.86
C GLN A 94 25.30 9.29 11.00
N ASP A 95 24.32 9.30 11.89
CA ASP A 95 24.20 8.34 12.99
C ASP A 95 24.08 6.90 12.51
N LEU A 96 23.30 6.68 11.45
CA LEU A 96 23.14 5.37 10.84
C LEU A 96 24.45 4.91 10.17
N ARG A 97 25.19 5.81 9.52
CA ARG A 97 26.53 5.51 8.99
C ARG A 97 27.52 5.11 10.08
N ARG A 98 27.56 5.85 11.19
CA ARG A 98 28.40 5.51 12.36
C ARG A 98 28.04 4.14 12.92
N THR A 99 26.75 3.85 13.02
CA THR A 99 26.24 2.54 13.47
C THR A 99 26.68 1.44 12.54
N LEU A 100 26.55 1.63 11.22
CA LEU A 100 27.01 0.65 10.23
C LEU A 100 28.52 0.41 10.41
N THR A 101 29.37 1.45 10.48
CA THR A 101 30.82 1.31 10.71
C THR A 101 31.19 0.41 11.92
N HIS A 102 30.36 0.38 12.96
CA HIS A 102 30.63 -0.43 14.16
C HIS A 102 30.23 -1.91 14.00
N ILE A 103 29.40 -2.26 13.01
CA ILE A 103 29.04 -3.66 12.73
C ILE A 103 30.26 -4.38 12.14
N LYS A 104 30.80 -5.35 12.89
CA LYS A 104 32.06 -6.06 12.57
C LYS A 104 31.95 -7.07 11.42
N ASP A 105 30.75 -7.32 10.92
CA ASP A 105 30.42 -8.35 9.92
C ASP A 105 30.59 -7.88 8.46
N GLN A 106 31.21 -6.71 8.23
CA GLN A 106 31.35 -6.12 6.89
C GLN A 106 32.48 -6.74 6.05
N LYS A 107 32.57 -8.06 5.96
CA LYS A 107 33.62 -8.75 5.21
C LYS A 107 33.16 -9.09 3.79
N GLY A 108 33.56 -8.23 2.86
CA GLY A 108 33.45 -8.42 1.42
C GLY A 108 32.05 -8.17 0.88
N GLY A 109 31.96 -7.53 -0.28
CA GLY A 109 30.68 -7.28 -0.95
C GLY A 109 29.94 -6.06 -0.41
N LEU A 110 28.67 -5.95 -0.80
CA LEU A 110 27.78 -4.84 -0.44
C LEU A 110 26.98 -5.22 0.80
N HIS A 111 27.03 -4.37 1.83
CA HIS A 111 26.16 -4.47 3.00
C HIS A 111 25.28 -3.23 3.14
N SER A 112 24.14 -3.41 3.81
CA SER A 112 23.15 -2.37 4.03
C SER A 112 22.68 -2.36 5.48
N LEU A 113 22.48 -1.15 6.01
CA LEU A 113 21.77 -0.93 7.27
C LEU A 113 20.61 0.02 7.00
N GLN A 114 19.41 -0.41 7.34
CA GLN A 114 18.18 0.36 7.18
C GLN A 114 17.57 0.67 8.56
N GLU A 115 17.15 1.92 8.75
CA GLU A 115 16.29 2.34 9.86
C GLU A 115 14.91 2.69 9.30
N ILE A 116 13.87 2.05 9.82
CA ILE A 116 12.48 2.39 9.57
C ILE A 116 11.92 2.97 10.86
N ARG A 117 11.53 4.24 10.84
CA ARG A 117 10.91 4.93 11.97
C ARG A 117 9.47 5.28 11.62
N VAL A 118 8.54 4.97 12.50
CA VAL A 118 7.11 5.26 12.31
C VAL A 118 6.50 5.84 13.59
N CYS A 119 5.68 6.87 13.44
CA CYS A 119 4.77 7.35 14.48
C CYS A 119 3.35 7.41 13.93
N GLU A 120 2.38 7.16 14.81
CA GLU A 120 0.96 7.04 14.48
C GLU A 120 0.10 7.86 15.44
N ILE A 121 -1.03 8.37 14.94
CA ILE A 121 -2.11 8.99 15.73
C ILE A 121 -3.40 8.26 15.37
N HIS A 122 -4.00 7.59 16.36
CA HIS A 122 -5.24 6.83 16.24
C HIS A 122 -6.46 7.74 16.46
N GLU A 123 -7.66 7.26 16.10
CA GLU A 123 -8.90 8.02 16.24
C GLU A 123 -9.21 8.43 17.68
N ASP A 124 -8.85 7.58 18.66
CA ASP A 124 -8.98 7.84 20.08
C ASP A 124 -7.92 8.82 20.62
N SER A 125 -7.14 9.44 19.72
CA SER A 125 -6.00 10.31 20.01
C SER A 125 -4.83 9.61 20.72
N SER A 126 -4.86 8.27 20.85
CA SER A 126 -3.69 7.53 21.30
C SER A 126 -2.61 7.57 20.22
N THR A 127 -1.35 7.57 20.67
CA THR A 127 -0.20 7.55 19.78
C THR A 127 0.43 6.17 19.75
N ARG A 128 1.19 5.89 18.69
CA ARG A 128 2.17 4.80 18.68
C ARG A 128 3.47 5.29 18.08
N GLY A 129 4.56 4.63 18.44
CA GLY A 129 5.90 4.95 17.96
C GLY A 129 6.78 3.73 17.93
N SER A 130 7.44 3.48 16.80
CA SER A 130 8.44 2.43 16.74
C SER A 130 9.57 2.74 15.78
N ARG A 131 10.71 2.10 16.02
CA ARG A 131 11.83 2.09 15.08
C ARG A 131 12.36 0.68 14.90
N HIS A 132 12.75 0.36 13.68
CA HIS A 132 13.12 -1.00 13.26
C HIS A 132 14.42 -0.92 12.46
N PHE A 133 15.34 -1.81 12.77
CA PHE A 133 16.66 -1.87 12.13
C PHE A 133 16.81 -3.18 11.37
N TYR A 134 17.16 -3.06 10.09
CA TYR A 134 17.39 -4.17 9.19
C TYR A 134 18.84 -4.15 8.73
N TYR A 135 19.51 -5.29 8.78
CA TYR A 135 20.87 -5.48 8.26
C TYR A 135 20.81 -6.49 7.12
N ASP A 136 21.29 -6.11 5.94
CA ASP A 136 21.21 -6.93 4.72
C ASP A 136 19.80 -7.48 4.43
N GLY A 137 18.78 -6.65 4.69
CA GLY A 137 17.37 -6.96 4.49
C GLY A 137 16.69 -7.73 5.63
N GLU A 138 17.44 -8.21 6.62
CA GLU A 138 16.90 -8.97 7.75
C GLU A 138 16.67 -8.07 8.97
N LEU A 139 15.46 -8.12 9.55
CA LEU A 139 15.17 -7.45 10.82
C LEU A 139 16.04 -8.04 11.93
N PHE A 140 16.71 -7.19 12.70
CA PHE A 140 17.48 -7.65 13.86
C PHE A 140 17.15 -6.91 15.16
N LEU A 141 16.52 -5.73 15.09
CA LEU A 141 16.15 -4.96 16.27
C LEU A 141 14.91 -4.10 16.00
N SER A 142 13.89 -4.23 16.83
CA SER A 142 12.74 -3.33 16.89
C SER A 142 12.67 -2.67 18.25
N GLN A 143 12.25 -1.40 18.32
CA GLN A 143 12.10 -0.68 19.57
C GLN A 143 10.78 0.08 19.58
N ASN A 144 10.00 -0.13 20.63
CA ASN A 144 8.83 0.67 20.93
C ASN A 144 9.30 2.00 21.53
N LEU A 145 9.02 3.12 20.83
CA LEU A 145 9.48 4.44 21.25
C LEU A 145 8.69 4.99 22.44
N GLU A 146 7.53 4.43 22.76
CA GLU A 146 6.67 4.84 23.87
C GLU A 146 7.02 4.10 25.17
N THR A 147 7.16 2.78 25.11
CA THR A 147 7.55 1.95 26.26
C THR A 147 9.06 1.89 26.46
N GLN A 148 9.84 2.27 25.43
CA GLN A 148 11.30 2.10 25.36
C GLN A 148 11.75 0.62 25.44
N GLU A 149 10.84 -0.32 25.19
CA GLU A 149 11.16 -1.74 25.12
C GLU A 149 11.78 -2.09 23.77
N SER A 150 12.80 -2.94 23.81
CA SER A 150 13.46 -3.47 22.62
C SER A 150 13.06 -4.93 22.41
N THR A 151 12.76 -5.28 21.17
CA THR A 151 12.45 -6.65 20.74
C THR A 151 13.50 -7.08 19.74
N VAL A 152 14.06 -8.28 19.95
CA VAL A 152 15.10 -8.88 19.11
C VAL A 152 14.58 -10.22 18.61
N PRO A 153 14.63 -10.50 17.29
CA PRO A 153 14.27 -11.80 16.75
C PRO A 153 15.08 -12.95 17.36
N GLN A 154 14.47 -14.13 17.47
CA GLN A 154 15.07 -15.34 18.06
C GLN A 154 16.05 -16.02 17.08
N SER A 155 17.04 -15.28 16.57
CA SER A 155 18.13 -15.82 15.76
C SER A 155 19.47 -15.40 16.35
N SER A 156 20.44 -16.31 16.35
CA SER A 156 21.78 -16.05 16.91
C SER A 156 22.46 -14.87 16.21
N ARG A 157 22.25 -14.72 14.90
CA ARG A 157 22.75 -13.60 14.10
C ARG A 157 22.11 -12.28 14.55
N ALA A 158 20.79 -12.24 14.65
CA ALA A 158 20.05 -11.04 15.08
C ALA A 158 20.43 -10.63 16.50
N GLN A 159 20.56 -11.58 17.43
CA GLN A 159 20.99 -11.32 18.81
C GLN A 159 22.40 -10.72 18.87
N THR A 160 23.33 -11.25 18.08
CA THR A 160 24.71 -10.72 18.02
C THR A 160 24.74 -9.30 17.46
N LEU A 161 24.04 -9.04 16.34
CA LEU A 161 23.93 -7.72 15.75
C LEU A 161 23.28 -6.71 16.71
N ALA A 162 22.14 -7.07 17.32
CA ALA A 162 21.43 -6.23 18.26
C ALA A 162 22.31 -5.89 19.48
N MET A 163 23.05 -6.85 20.03
CA MET A 163 23.96 -6.62 21.14
C MET A 163 25.11 -5.67 20.73
N ASN A 164 25.72 -5.87 19.56
CA ASN A 164 26.80 -5.01 19.08
C ASN A 164 26.33 -3.56 18.92
N VAL A 165 25.19 -3.36 18.26
CA VAL A 165 24.61 -2.04 17.99
C VAL A 165 24.14 -1.35 19.28
N THR A 166 23.46 -2.07 20.18
CA THR A 166 22.96 -1.48 21.43
C THR A 166 24.08 -1.11 22.41
N ASN A 167 25.16 -1.90 22.48
CA ASN A 167 26.35 -1.55 23.25
C ASN A 167 27.01 -0.27 22.71
N PHE A 168 27.22 -0.18 21.40
CA PHE A 168 27.71 1.03 20.74
C PHE A 168 26.84 2.26 21.05
N TRP A 169 25.52 2.12 20.99
CA TRP A 169 24.64 3.26 21.29
C TRP A 169 24.68 3.69 22.75
N LYS A 170 24.90 2.76 23.68
CA LYS A 170 24.97 3.03 25.12
C LYS A 170 26.30 3.66 25.51
N GLU A 171 27.41 3.16 24.97
CA GLU A 171 28.75 3.51 25.39
C GLU A 171 29.35 4.64 24.54
N ASP A 172 29.23 4.56 23.22
CA ASP A 172 29.88 5.49 22.30
C ASP A 172 28.94 6.62 21.87
N ALA A 173 27.70 6.29 21.47
CA ALA A 173 26.74 7.29 20.98
C ALA A 173 25.93 7.99 22.09
N MET A 174 26.09 7.55 23.34
CA MET A 174 25.45 8.13 24.53
C MET A 174 23.93 8.33 24.40
N LYS A 175 23.24 7.42 23.70
CA LYS A 175 21.79 7.53 23.44
C LYS A 175 20.99 7.18 24.69
N THR A 176 20.42 8.20 25.33
CA THR A 176 19.62 8.07 26.56
C THR A 176 18.14 7.82 26.27
N LYS A 177 17.38 7.43 27.31
CA LYS A 177 15.90 7.35 27.22
C LYS A 177 15.29 8.70 26.78
N THR A 178 15.88 9.82 27.17
CA THR A 178 15.45 11.16 26.77
C THR A 178 15.57 11.37 25.26
N HIS A 179 16.66 10.89 24.64
CA HIS A 179 16.85 10.96 23.19
C HIS A 179 15.75 10.22 22.42
N TYR A 180 15.37 9.01 22.87
CA TYR A 180 14.29 8.26 22.21
C TYR A 180 12.90 8.89 22.39
N ARG A 181 12.64 9.52 23.54
CA ARG A 181 11.40 10.27 23.76
C ARG A 181 11.33 11.54 22.91
N ALA A 182 12.45 12.27 22.78
CA ALA A 182 12.54 13.43 21.89
C ALA A 182 12.29 13.01 20.44
N MET A 183 12.92 11.92 19.98
CA MET A 183 12.71 11.36 18.65
C MET A 183 11.24 11.04 18.34
N GLN A 184 10.51 10.45 19.30
CA GLN A 184 9.08 10.20 19.17
C GLN A 184 8.27 11.50 19.13
N ALA A 185 8.56 12.44 20.03
CA ALA A 185 7.90 13.73 20.09
C ALA A 185 8.07 14.54 18.79
N ASP A 186 9.28 14.52 18.21
CA ASP A 186 9.58 15.19 16.95
C ASP A 186 8.79 14.57 15.80
N CYS A 187 8.73 13.24 15.72
CA CYS A 187 7.93 12.55 14.70
C CYS A 187 6.44 12.92 14.83
N LEU A 188 5.88 12.85 16.03
CA LEU A 188 4.47 13.20 16.28
C LEU A 188 4.18 14.67 15.99
N GLN A 189 5.09 15.58 16.35
CA GLN A 189 4.96 17.01 16.05
C GLN A 189 4.95 17.25 14.54
N LYS A 190 5.82 16.56 13.78
CA LYS A 190 5.83 16.64 12.31
C LYS A 190 4.54 16.07 11.72
N LEU A 191 4.07 14.91 12.17
CA LEU A 191 2.82 14.31 11.72
C LEU A 191 1.65 15.28 11.92
N GLN A 192 1.48 15.83 13.13
CA GLN A 192 0.45 16.83 13.42
C GLN A 192 0.58 18.08 12.53
N ARG A 193 1.80 18.56 12.29
CA ARG A 193 2.06 19.72 11.41
C ARG A 193 1.65 19.44 9.96
N TYR A 194 1.94 18.25 9.45
CA TYR A 194 1.59 17.84 8.08
C TYR A 194 0.09 17.59 7.93
N LEU A 195 -0.56 17.01 8.93
CA LEU A 195 -2.03 16.90 8.94
C LEU A 195 -2.68 18.29 8.96
N LYS A 196 -2.18 19.21 9.78
CA LYS A 196 -2.70 20.59 9.89
C LYS A 196 -2.48 21.43 8.62
N SER A 197 -1.42 21.19 7.85
CA SER A 197 -1.23 21.87 6.56
C SER A 197 -2.23 21.40 5.49
N GLY A 198 -3.01 20.36 5.78
CA GLY A 198 -4.00 19.78 4.86
C GLY A 198 -3.36 18.93 3.76
N VAL A 199 -2.08 18.57 3.90
CA VAL A 199 -1.36 17.83 2.86
C VAL A 199 -1.96 16.43 2.64
N ALA A 200 -2.46 15.80 3.70
CA ALA A 200 -3.21 14.55 3.61
C ALA A 200 -4.61 14.75 2.99
N ILE A 201 -5.33 15.81 3.40
CA ILE A 201 -6.70 16.11 2.93
C ILE A 201 -6.73 16.43 1.44
N ARG A 202 -5.73 17.15 0.91
CA ARG A 202 -5.69 17.52 -0.52
C ARG A 202 -5.57 16.32 -1.46
N ARG A 203 -5.27 15.14 -0.93
CA ARG A 203 -5.19 13.92 -1.71
C ARG A 203 -6.46 13.07 -1.62
N THR A 204 -7.48 13.47 -0.85
CA THR A 204 -8.74 12.73 -0.82
C THR A 204 -9.31 12.63 -2.23
N VAL A 205 -9.42 11.41 -2.74
CA VAL A 205 -10.06 11.09 -4.01
C VAL A 205 -11.38 10.41 -3.69
N PRO A 206 -12.53 11.05 -3.96
CA PRO A 206 -13.84 10.41 -3.76
C PRO A 206 -13.99 9.17 -4.66
N PRO A 207 -14.68 8.12 -4.19
CA PRO A 207 -14.89 6.91 -4.99
C PRO A 207 -15.75 7.16 -6.22
N MET A 208 -15.35 6.56 -7.34
CA MET A 208 -16.27 6.30 -8.43
C MET A 208 -17.09 5.08 -8.08
N VAL A 209 -18.41 5.26 -7.94
CA VAL A 209 -19.32 4.17 -7.60
C VAL A 209 -20.13 3.76 -8.82
N ASN A 210 -20.08 2.47 -9.14
CA ASN A 210 -20.87 1.86 -10.20
C ASN A 210 -21.69 0.69 -9.64
N VAL A 211 -22.96 0.63 -10.03
CA VAL A 211 -23.87 -0.44 -9.64
C VAL A 211 -24.22 -1.26 -10.87
N THR A 212 -23.95 -2.56 -10.83
CA THR A 212 -24.22 -3.50 -11.92
C THR A 212 -25.15 -4.62 -11.48
N CYS A 213 -25.89 -5.18 -12.44
CA CYS A 213 -26.77 -6.32 -12.24
C CYS A 213 -26.26 -7.49 -13.09
N SER A 214 -26.09 -8.66 -12.48
CA SER A 214 -25.73 -9.87 -13.20
C SER A 214 -26.96 -10.65 -13.69
N GLU A 215 -26.72 -11.67 -14.50
CA GLU A 215 -27.74 -12.52 -15.11
C GLU A 215 -28.75 -13.10 -14.11
N VAL A 216 -29.97 -13.28 -14.62
CA VAL A 216 -31.10 -13.83 -13.88
C VAL A 216 -30.91 -15.34 -13.72
N SER A 217 -30.93 -15.82 -12.48
CA SER A 217 -30.99 -17.24 -12.16
C SER A 217 -32.20 -17.46 -11.26
N GLU A 218 -33.14 -18.31 -11.70
CA GLU A 218 -34.35 -18.68 -10.94
C GLU A 218 -35.16 -17.46 -10.42
N GLY A 219 -35.26 -16.39 -11.22
CA GLY A 219 -35.99 -15.17 -10.84
C GLY A 219 -35.24 -14.25 -9.87
N ASN A 220 -33.98 -14.56 -9.55
CA ASN A 220 -33.10 -13.72 -8.75
C ASN A 220 -32.03 -13.07 -9.64
N ILE A 221 -31.61 -11.87 -9.27
CA ILE A 221 -30.46 -11.17 -9.85
C ILE A 221 -29.44 -10.88 -8.75
N THR A 222 -28.16 -10.82 -9.11
CA THR A 222 -27.13 -10.32 -8.19
C THR A 222 -26.85 -8.88 -8.52
N VAL A 223 -26.99 -8.01 -7.53
CA VAL A 223 -26.61 -6.60 -7.63
C VAL A 223 -25.25 -6.40 -6.99
N THR A 224 -24.34 -5.73 -7.70
CA THR A 224 -22.97 -5.48 -7.25
C THR A 224 -22.71 -3.98 -7.25
N CYS A 225 -22.33 -3.44 -6.10
CA CYS A 225 -21.90 -2.07 -5.94
C CYS A 225 -20.38 -2.05 -5.85
N ARG A 226 -19.72 -1.42 -6.82
CA ARG A 226 -18.26 -1.31 -6.89
C ARG A 226 -17.87 0.14 -6.64
N ALA A 227 -16.98 0.35 -5.66
CA ALA A 227 -16.28 1.61 -5.48
C ALA A 227 -14.84 1.45 -5.98
N SER A 228 -14.38 2.36 -6.83
CA SER A 228 -13.03 2.33 -7.38
C SER A 228 -12.38 3.71 -7.34
N SER A 229 -11.06 3.74 -7.44
CA SER A 229 -10.24 4.93 -7.56
C SER A 229 -10.40 5.92 -6.40
N PHE A 230 -10.54 5.42 -5.17
CA PHE A 230 -10.66 6.26 -3.98
C PHE A 230 -9.41 6.28 -3.11
N TYR A 231 -9.25 7.35 -2.34
CA TYR A 231 -8.24 7.51 -1.30
C TYR A 231 -8.75 8.48 -0.21
N PRO A 232 -8.57 8.24 1.09
CA PRO A 232 -7.83 7.14 1.75
C PRO A 232 -8.52 5.77 1.64
N ARG A 233 -7.87 4.72 2.16
CA ARG A 233 -8.31 3.32 2.09
C ARG A 233 -9.63 3.04 2.82
N ASN A 234 -9.88 3.77 3.91
CA ASN A 234 -11.08 3.58 4.72
C ASN A 234 -12.33 3.95 3.92
N ILE A 235 -13.22 2.96 3.72
CA ILE A 235 -14.50 3.11 3.04
C ILE A 235 -15.52 2.17 3.68
N THR A 236 -16.76 2.64 3.79
CA THR A 236 -17.91 1.81 4.16
C THR A 236 -18.81 1.67 2.94
N LEU A 237 -19.10 0.44 2.51
CA LEU A 237 -20.12 0.14 1.49
C LEU A 237 -21.14 -0.81 2.07
N THR A 238 -22.44 -0.65 1.85
CA THR A 238 -23.42 -1.69 2.25
C THR A 238 -24.70 -1.57 1.45
N TRP A 239 -25.35 -2.69 1.19
CA TRP A 239 -26.69 -2.70 0.62
C TRP A 239 -27.73 -2.40 1.69
N ARG A 240 -28.70 -1.55 1.33
CA ARG A 240 -29.88 -1.24 2.13
C ARG A 240 -31.14 -1.67 1.41
N GLN A 241 -32.04 -2.31 2.13
CA GLN A 241 -33.40 -2.62 1.69
C GLN A 241 -34.37 -1.67 2.40
N ASP A 242 -35.12 -0.88 1.64
CA ASP A 242 -36.06 0.13 2.18
C ASP A 242 -35.42 1.05 3.24
N GLY A 243 -34.13 1.40 3.04
CA GLY A 243 -33.35 2.25 3.93
C GLY A 243 -32.65 1.55 5.10
N VAL A 244 -32.87 0.23 5.29
CA VAL A 244 -32.26 -0.56 6.37
C VAL A 244 -31.07 -1.36 5.84
N SER A 245 -29.91 -1.24 6.47
CA SER A 245 -28.71 -2.02 6.10
C SER A 245 -28.95 -3.52 6.23
N LEU A 246 -28.58 -4.26 5.18
CA LEU A 246 -28.63 -5.71 5.18
C LEU A 246 -27.63 -6.30 6.17
N SER A 247 -27.89 -7.53 6.61
CA SER A 247 -26.96 -8.25 7.46
C SER A 247 -25.66 -8.55 6.71
N HIS A 248 -24.54 -8.65 7.44
CA HIS A 248 -23.24 -8.98 6.85
C HIS A 248 -23.27 -10.32 6.10
N ASN A 249 -23.99 -11.30 6.62
CA ASN A 249 -24.08 -12.66 6.05
C ASN A 249 -24.92 -12.75 4.77
N THR A 250 -25.75 -11.74 4.50
CA THR A 250 -26.56 -11.67 3.27
C THR A 250 -25.76 -11.03 2.12
N GLN A 251 -24.58 -10.50 2.40
CA GLN A 251 -23.76 -9.75 1.46
C GLN A 251 -22.43 -10.47 1.20
N GLN A 252 -21.89 -10.27 0.01
CA GLN A 252 -20.56 -10.73 -0.40
C GLN A 252 -19.67 -9.52 -0.60
N TRP A 253 -18.44 -9.59 -0.12
CA TRP A 253 -17.51 -8.47 -0.11
C TRP A 253 -16.23 -8.82 -0.85
N GLY A 254 -15.73 -7.88 -1.62
CA GLY A 254 -14.36 -7.91 -2.10
C GLY A 254 -13.43 -7.22 -1.12
N ASP A 255 -12.23 -7.77 -0.93
CA ASP A 255 -11.16 -7.07 -0.21
C ASP A 255 -10.91 -5.67 -0.79
N VAL A 256 -10.43 -4.75 0.06
CA VAL A 256 -9.98 -3.43 -0.40
C VAL A 256 -8.59 -3.58 -0.99
N LEU A 257 -8.52 -3.58 -2.33
CA LEU A 257 -7.32 -3.83 -3.13
C LEU A 257 -6.77 -2.53 -3.73
N PRO A 258 -5.45 -2.43 -3.98
CA PRO A 258 -4.87 -1.27 -4.66
C PRO A 258 -5.19 -1.25 -6.17
N ASP A 259 -5.51 -0.07 -6.71
CA ASP A 259 -5.77 0.18 -8.15
C ASP A 259 -4.49 0.42 -8.97
N GLY A 260 -3.31 0.40 -8.33
CA GLY A 260 -1.99 0.55 -8.97
C GLY A 260 -1.55 2.01 -9.22
N ASN A 261 -2.48 2.96 -9.18
CA ASN A 261 -2.26 4.40 -9.34
C ASN A 261 -2.31 5.16 -8.00
N GLY A 262 -2.08 4.46 -6.89
CA GLY A 262 -2.09 5.03 -5.53
C GLY A 262 -3.48 5.26 -4.95
N THR A 263 -4.50 4.60 -5.50
CA THR A 263 -5.89 4.56 -5.03
C THR A 263 -6.32 3.12 -4.76
N TYR A 264 -7.56 2.91 -4.28
CA TYR A 264 -8.10 1.61 -3.90
C TYR A 264 -9.42 1.30 -4.62
N GLN A 265 -9.76 0.01 -4.69
CA GLN A 265 -11.07 -0.50 -5.09
C GLN A 265 -11.61 -1.54 -4.12
N THR A 266 -12.94 -1.65 -4.06
CA THR A 266 -13.66 -2.72 -3.35
C THR A 266 -15.07 -2.85 -3.95
N TRP A 267 -15.81 -3.87 -3.54
CA TRP A 267 -17.19 -4.05 -3.96
C TRP A 267 -17.99 -4.82 -2.91
N VAL A 268 -19.31 -4.62 -2.93
CA VAL A 268 -20.27 -5.39 -2.14
C VAL A 268 -21.42 -5.87 -3.04
N ALA A 269 -21.80 -7.12 -2.91
CA ALA A 269 -22.86 -7.75 -3.71
C ALA A 269 -23.92 -8.41 -2.84
N THR A 270 -25.15 -8.47 -3.34
CA THR A 270 -26.25 -9.22 -2.72
C THR A 270 -27.18 -9.77 -3.80
N ARG A 271 -27.91 -10.84 -3.46
CA ARG A 271 -28.94 -11.42 -4.34
C ARG A 271 -30.30 -10.85 -3.97
N ILE A 272 -31.05 -10.42 -4.98
CA ILE A 272 -32.40 -9.85 -4.83
C ILE A 272 -33.35 -10.49 -5.83
N ARG A 273 -34.66 -10.45 -5.54
CA ARG A 273 -35.68 -10.91 -6.49
C ARG A 273 -35.83 -9.90 -7.61
N GLN A 274 -35.99 -10.39 -8.83
CA GLN A 274 -36.31 -9.56 -9.98
C GLN A 274 -37.64 -8.83 -9.76
N GLY A 275 -37.68 -7.53 -10.03
CA GLY A 275 -38.82 -6.65 -9.76
C GLY A 275 -38.77 -5.93 -8.40
N GLU A 276 -37.85 -6.29 -7.50
CA GLU A 276 -37.65 -5.59 -6.23
C GLU A 276 -36.50 -4.57 -6.27
N GLU A 277 -35.92 -4.29 -7.44
CA GLU A 277 -34.69 -3.48 -7.60
C GLU A 277 -34.80 -2.10 -6.93
N GLN A 278 -35.97 -1.48 -7.03
CA GLN A 278 -36.24 -0.14 -6.47
C GLN A 278 -36.18 -0.09 -4.94
N ARG A 279 -36.30 -1.24 -4.26
CA ARG A 279 -36.21 -1.34 -2.80
C ARG A 279 -34.76 -1.34 -2.32
N PHE A 280 -33.80 -1.60 -3.22
CA PHE A 280 -32.40 -1.76 -2.88
C PHE A 280 -31.57 -0.54 -3.29
N THR A 281 -30.72 -0.10 -2.37
CA THR A 281 -29.75 0.97 -2.61
C THR A 281 -28.40 0.60 -2.02
N CYS A 282 -27.32 0.97 -2.69
CA CYS A 282 -25.97 0.88 -2.13
C CYS A 282 -25.67 2.16 -1.37
N TYR A 283 -25.49 2.05 -0.06
CA TYR A 283 -25.00 3.11 0.80
C TYR A 283 -23.48 3.09 0.82
N MET A 284 -22.87 4.27 0.68
CA MET A 284 -21.43 4.46 0.72
C MET A 284 -21.10 5.58 1.71
N GLU A 285 -20.09 5.39 2.54
CA GLU A 285 -19.47 6.45 3.32
C GLU A 285 -17.95 6.40 3.09
N HIS A 286 -17.39 7.55 2.73
CA HIS A 286 -15.97 7.72 2.46
C HIS A 286 -15.51 9.11 2.89
N SER A 287 -14.54 9.18 3.80
CA SER A 287 -13.98 10.44 4.31
C SER A 287 -15.04 11.41 4.84
N GLY A 288 -16.09 10.91 5.51
CA GLY A 288 -17.20 11.70 6.02
C GLY A 288 -18.23 12.15 4.96
N ASN A 289 -18.04 11.78 3.68
CA ASN A 289 -19.02 11.98 2.63
C ASN A 289 -19.90 10.74 2.48
N HIS A 290 -21.21 10.96 2.44
CA HIS A 290 -22.21 9.90 2.36
C HIS A 290 -22.84 9.90 0.96
N GLY A 291 -22.92 8.74 0.32
CA GLY A 291 -23.54 8.52 -0.98
C GLY A 291 -24.59 7.42 -0.93
N THR A 292 -25.59 7.52 -1.80
CA THR A 292 -26.60 6.46 -1.99
C THR A 292 -26.80 6.25 -3.47
N HIS A 293 -26.62 5.01 -3.93
CA HIS A 293 -26.63 4.63 -5.34
C HIS A 293 -27.75 3.60 -5.58
N PRO A 294 -28.80 3.94 -6.36
CA PRO A 294 -29.91 3.03 -6.63
C PRO A 294 -29.49 1.90 -7.58
N VAL A 295 -30.22 0.78 -7.54
CA VAL A 295 -30.09 -0.26 -8.56
C VAL A 295 -30.65 0.27 -9.90
N PRO A 296 -29.88 0.20 -11.00
CA PRO A 296 -30.36 0.63 -12.31
C PRO A 296 -31.63 -0.15 -12.72
N SER A 297 -32.71 0.57 -13.02
CA SER A 297 -33.92 -0.03 -13.61
C SER A 297 -33.74 -0.12 -15.13
N GLY A 298 -33.30 -1.27 -15.65
CA GLY A 298 -33.18 -1.47 -17.09
C GLY A 298 -32.47 -2.76 -17.45
N LYS A 299 -33.09 -3.50 -18.39
CA LYS A 299 -32.66 -4.78 -19.00
C LYS A 299 -31.17 -5.07 -18.84
N ALA A 300 -30.85 -6.25 -18.28
CA ALA A 300 -29.51 -6.80 -18.19
C ALA A 300 -28.62 -6.28 -19.33
N LEU A 301 -27.53 -5.60 -18.99
CA LEU A 301 -26.40 -5.46 -19.89
C LEU A 301 -25.83 -6.87 -20.07
N VAL A 302 -26.52 -7.67 -20.88
CA VAL A 302 -25.92 -8.81 -21.53
C VAL A 302 -24.80 -8.17 -22.33
N LEU A 303 -23.55 -8.39 -21.91
CA LEU A 303 -22.42 -8.27 -22.80
C LEU A 303 -22.62 -9.39 -23.83
N GLN A 304 -23.56 -9.18 -24.75
CA GLN A 304 -23.82 -10.10 -25.81
C GLN A 304 -22.60 -9.93 -26.67
N SER A 305 -21.66 -10.86 -26.55
CA SER A 305 -20.64 -11.08 -27.55
C SER A 305 -21.40 -11.20 -28.85
N GLN A 306 -21.46 -10.10 -29.59
CA GLN A 306 -22.11 -10.04 -30.87
C GLN A 306 -21.18 -10.85 -31.76
N ARG A 307 -21.39 -12.17 -31.76
CA ARG A 307 -20.97 -13.04 -32.85
C ARG A 307 -21.76 -12.52 -34.05
N THR A 308 -21.17 -11.54 -34.72
CA THR A 308 -21.62 -11.04 -36.01
C THR A 308 -21.46 -12.21 -36.97
N ASP A 309 -22.52 -13.01 -37.11
CA ASP A 309 -22.68 -13.91 -38.24
C ASP A 309 -22.84 -13.01 -39.48
N PHE A 310 -21.72 -12.64 -40.09
CA PHE A 310 -21.67 -11.97 -41.39
C PHE A 310 -22.02 -13.01 -42.48
N PRO A 311 -23.19 -12.94 -43.13
CA PRO A 311 -23.56 -13.90 -44.15
C PRO A 311 -23.11 -13.37 -45.52
N TYR A 312 -21.86 -12.95 -45.70
CA TYR A 312 -21.39 -12.45 -47.01
C TYR A 312 -19.85 -12.39 -47.13
N VAL A 313 -19.14 -13.48 -46.81
CA VAL A 313 -17.72 -13.62 -47.16
C VAL A 313 -17.46 -15.02 -47.73
N SER A 314 -18.14 -15.38 -48.82
CA SER A 314 -17.91 -16.65 -49.53
C SER A 314 -17.25 -16.52 -50.91
N ALA A 315 -16.79 -15.32 -51.31
CA ALA A 315 -16.24 -15.12 -52.67
C ALA A 315 -14.83 -14.48 -52.74
N ALA A 316 -14.20 -14.08 -51.63
CA ALA A 316 -12.91 -13.37 -51.66
C ALA A 316 -11.70 -14.17 -51.12
N MET A 317 -11.93 -15.37 -50.56
CA MET A 317 -10.87 -16.20 -49.99
C MET A 317 -9.89 -16.87 -50.98
N PRO A 318 -10.18 -17.02 -52.28
CA PRO A 318 -9.15 -17.46 -53.23
C PRO A 318 -8.13 -16.36 -53.56
N CYS A 319 -8.49 -15.08 -53.44
CA CYS A 319 -7.64 -13.97 -53.90
C CYS A 319 -6.51 -13.63 -52.91
N PHE A 320 -6.75 -13.75 -51.60
CA PHE A 320 -5.72 -13.47 -50.60
C PHE A 320 -4.61 -14.54 -50.57
N VAL A 321 -4.95 -15.80 -50.84
CA VAL A 321 -3.97 -16.89 -50.90
C VAL A 321 -3.04 -16.73 -52.11
N ILE A 322 -3.57 -16.27 -53.24
CA ILE A 322 -2.78 -16.00 -54.45
C ILE A 322 -1.82 -14.81 -54.25
N ILE A 323 -2.26 -13.76 -53.55
CA ILE A 323 -1.41 -12.59 -53.25
C ILE A 323 -0.25 -12.97 -52.31
N ILE A 324 -0.50 -13.80 -51.29
CA ILE A 324 0.55 -14.25 -50.37
C ILE A 324 1.56 -15.16 -51.11
N ILE A 325 1.10 -16.10 -51.96
CA ILE A 325 1.99 -16.98 -52.73
C ILE A 325 2.85 -16.20 -53.73
N LEU A 326 2.33 -15.11 -54.33
CA LEU A 326 3.08 -14.27 -55.27
C LEU A 326 4.01 -13.25 -54.58
N CYS A 327 3.74 -12.85 -53.34
CA CYS A 327 4.59 -11.91 -52.59
C CYS A 327 5.72 -12.62 -51.81
N VAL A 328 5.57 -13.89 -51.44
CA VAL A 328 6.58 -14.67 -50.70
C VAL A 328 7.94 -14.83 -51.42
N PRO A 329 8.05 -14.88 -52.77
CA PRO A 329 9.34 -14.90 -53.45
C PRO A 329 10.05 -13.53 -53.50
N CYS A 330 9.33 -12.42 -53.31
CA CYS A 330 9.89 -11.05 -53.44
C CYS A 330 10.48 -10.49 -52.14
N CYS A 331 10.18 -11.09 -50.98
CA CYS A 331 10.66 -10.62 -49.67
C CYS A 331 11.88 -11.39 -49.12
N LYS A 332 12.48 -12.31 -49.89
CA LYS A 332 13.60 -13.16 -49.44
C LYS A 332 15.00 -12.52 -49.55
N LYS A 333 15.11 -11.20 -49.68
CA LYS A 333 16.40 -10.49 -49.63
C LYS A 333 16.32 -9.28 -48.70
N LYS A 334 17.10 -9.36 -47.62
CA LYS A 334 17.38 -8.33 -46.59
C LYS A 334 16.33 -8.21 -45.47
N THR A 335 16.58 -8.89 -44.36
CA THR A 335 16.82 -8.25 -43.05
C THR A 335 17.26 -9.30 -42.03
N SER A 336 18.44 -9.09 -41.45
CA SER A 336 19.00 -9.86 -40.35
C SER A 336 18.42 -9.42 -39.01
N ALA A 337 18.12 -10.40 -38.16
CA ALA A 337 18.31 -10.44 -36.71
C ALA A 337 17.88 -9.23 -35.86
N ALA A 338 16.81 -9.39 -35.08
CA ALA A 338 16.91 -9.60 -33.63
C ALA A 338 15.51 -9.77 -33.02
N GLU A 339 15.44 -10.72 -32.10
CA GLU A 339 14.27 -11.29 -31.43
C GLU A 339 14.29 -10.87 -29.95
N GLY A 340 13.12 -10.65 -29.36
CA GLY A 340 12.92 -10.71 -27.90
C GLY A 340 12.58 -9.39 -27.17
N PRO A 341 11.82 -9.45 -26.07
CA PRO A 341 10.63 -8.61 -25.86
C PRO A 341 10.68 -7.63 -24.68
N GLU A 342 9.84 -6.60 -24.80
CA GLU A 342 9.03 -5.90 -23.79
C GLU A 342 9.59 -5.73 -22.35
N LEU A 343 10.09 -4.51 -22.08
CA LEU A 343 10.55 -4.02 -20.78
C LEU A 343 9.41 -3.28 -20.06
N VAL A 344 9.04 -3.75 -18.86
CA VAL A 344 8.23 -2.98 -17.89
C VAL A 344 9.14 -2.03 -17.10
N SER A 345 8.66 -0.79 -16.98
CA SER A 345 9.36 0.44 -16.62
C SER A 345 9.67 0.63 -15.12
N LEU A 346 10.89 1.07 -14.82
CA LEU A 346 11.25 1.89 -13.65
C LEU A 346 11.89 3.20 -14.19
N GLN A 347 11.05 4.12 -14.69
CA GLN A 347 11.41 5.53 -14.86
C GLN A 347 11.65 6.12 -13.44
N VAL A 348 12.73 6.81 -13.08
CA VAL A 348 13.66 7.69 -13.80
C VAL A 348 15.00 7.66 -13.05
N LEU A 349 16.09 7.26 -13.71
CA LEU A 349 17.44 7.71 -13.35
C LEU A 349 17.89 8.71 -14.42
N ASP A 350 18.21 9.91 -13.97
CA ASP A 350 18.63 11.08 -14.74
C ASP A 350 19.71 10.69 -15.78
N GLN A 351 19.40 10.82 -17.07
CA GLN A 351 20.38 10.76 -18.15
C GLN A 351 20.71 12.18 -18.56
N HIS A 352 21.97 12.60 -18.38
CA HIS A 352 22.72 13.37 -19.38
C HIS A 352 24.20 12.93 -19.36
N PRO A 353 24.86 12.83 -20.53
CA PRO A 353 26.12 12.11 -20.70
C PRO A 353 27.34 13.02 -20.51
N VAL A 354 28.49 12.43 -20.18
CA VAL A 354 29.86 12.73 -20.69
C VAL A 354 30.88 12.23 -19.66
N GLY A 355 31.81 11.38 -20.09
CA GLY A 355 33.02 11.05 -19.34
C GLY A 355 33.39 9.56 -19.33
N THR A 356 34.20 9.17 -20.30
CA THR A 356 34.83 7.85 -20.51
C THR A 356 35.65 7.36 -19.31
N GLY A 357 35.53 6.08 -18.95
CA GLY A 357 36.44 5.39 -18.04
C GLY A 357 35.97 3.97 -17.69
N ASP A 358 36.73 2.98 -18.15
CA ASP A 358 36.53 1.53 -17.98
C ASP A 358 36.38 1.04 -16.54
N HIS A 359 35.44 0.10 -16.30
CA HIS A 359 35.66 -1.28 -15.83
C HIS A 359 34.54 -1.84 -14.91
N ARG A 360 33.98 -2.97 -15.40
CA ARG A 360 33.55 -4.21 -14.71
C ARG A 360 32.42 -4.18 -13.65
N ASP A 361 31.30 -4.74 -14.09
CA ASP A 361 30.50 -5.82 -13.48
C ASP A 361 30.16 -5.75 -11.98
N ALA A 362 28.90 -5.42 -11.65
CA ALA A 362 28.14 -6.04 -10.56
C ALA A 362 26.64 -5.75 -10.67
N ALA A 363 25.83 -6.78 -10.47
CA ALA A 363 24.40 -6.87 -10.74
C ALA A 363 23.51 -5.99 -9.83
N GLN A 364 22.47 -5.40 -10.42
CA GLN A 364 21.33 -4.77 -9.72
C GLN A 364 20.28 -5.83 -9.37
N LEU A 365 20.04 -6.06 -8.09
CA LEU A 365 18.85 -6.75 -7.58
C LEU A 365 17.91 -5.72 -6.92
N GLY A 366 16.70 -5.60 -7.47
CA GLY A 366 15.64 -4.76 -6.94
C GLY A 366 14.97 -5.40 -5.73
N PHE A 367 14.63 -4.58 -4.73
CA PHE A 367 13.86 -4.98 -3.56
C PHE A 367 12.36 -4.95 -3.88
N GLN A 368 11.70 -6.12 -3.83
CA GLN A 368 10.26 -6.23 -3.59
C GLN A 368 10.01 -6.43 -2.08
N PRO A 369 8.95 -5.85 -1.49
CA PRO A 369 8.57 -6.16 -0.12
C PRO A 369 7.86 -7.53 -0.08
N LEU A 370 8.46 -8.50 0.59
CA LEU A 370 7.85 -9.79 0.90
C LEU A 370 6.82 -9.60 2.04
N MET A 371 5.53 -9.66 1.71
CA MET A 371 4.48 -9.90 2.72
C MET A 371 4.47 -11.39 3.03
N SER A 372 5.12 -11.78 4.12
CA SER A 372 5.01 -13.12 4.70
C SER A 372 3.76 -13.19 5.59
N ALA A 373 2.74 -13.91 5.13
CA ALA A 373 1.67 -14.41 5.99
C ALA A 373 2.13 -15.75 6.61
N THR A 374 2.16 -15.83 7.94
CA THR A 374 2.28 -17.10 8.66
C THR A 374 1.26 -17.18 9.77
N GLY A 375 0.45 -18.25 9.74
CA GLY A 375 0.03 -18.99 10.91
C GLY A 375 -1.45 -18.93 11.29
N SER A 376 -2.19 -20.00 11.05
CA SER A 376 -2.57 -20.91 12.14
C SER A 376 -3.21 -22.20 11.64
N THR A 377 -2.69 -23.28 12.21
CA THR A 377 -3.00 -24.72 12.17
C THR A 377 -4.42 -25.12 12.58
N GLY A 378 -4.89 -26.27 12.07
CA GLY A 378 -6.00 -27.04 12.63
C GLY A 378 -6.38 -28.26 11.79
N SER A 379 -5.58 -29.32 11.82
CA SER A 379 -5.92 -30.64 11.27
C SER A 379 -6.36 -31.58 12.41
N THR A 380 -7.59 -32.10 12.31
CA THR A 380 -8.12 -33.19 13.14
C THR A 380 -8.46 -34.39 12.27
N GLU A 381 -7.87 -35.52 12.69
CA GLU A 381 -8.35 -36.90 12.62
C GLU A 381 -8.59 -37.59 11.27
N GLY A 382 -7.74 -38.58 11.01
CA GLY A 382 -8.06 -39.74 10.19
C GLY A 382 -8.60 -40.88 11.06
N THR A 383 -9.60 -41.58 10.50
CA THR A 383 -9.75 -43.04 10.60
C THR A 383 -9.46 -43.61 9.23
#